data_AF-K1S3S8-F1
#
_entry.id   AF-K1S3S8-F1
#
_cell.length_a   1.000
_cell.length_b   1.000
_cell.length_c   1.000
_cell.angle_alpha   90.00
_cell.angle_beta   90.00
_cell.angle_gamma   90.00
#
_symmetry.space_group_name_H-M   'P 1'
#
loop_
_entity.id
_entity.type
_entity.pdbx_description
1 polymer ?
#
loop_
_entity_poly.entity_id
_entity_poly.type
_entity_poly.pdbx_seq_one_letter_code
_entity_poly.pdbx_strand_id
1 'polypeptide(L)'
;QLKQEKEQLQQKNQGLEQLMAQLIDGQKQVISSVNQCFDNIDTNRHFVNRAIDNVKYEHMGEIIGEDYYSPSFYNYSETIDGIVKEGKSLVRFGDGEFDLMAGRSRHKFQRYDEILSRRLQEIIQLQEARLMVAVADNYGSLEKYNEDGKQGIRSYMTKEVRMEHRKWLDLNRTYHNTYITRPYALFADNHTQAPLERFRQLQRIWEGRKVIFVEGNQSRLGVENDLFDNAASIRRIEAPATSS
;
A
#
# COMPACT_ATOMS: atom_id res chain seq x y z
N GLN A 1 -4.95 -22.55 -72.57
CA GLN A 1 -4.56 -21.14 -72.37
C GLN A 1 -5.47 -20.45 -71.34
N LEU A 2 -6.76 -20.19 -71.63
CA LEU A 2 -7.69 -19.52 -70.70
C LEU A 2 -7.81 -20.16 -69.29
N LYS A 3 -7.81 -21.49 -69.20
CA LYS A 3 -7.90 -22.20 -67.90
C LYS A 3 -6.67 -21.99 -67.02
N GLN A 4 -5.47 -22.03 -67.60
CA GLN A 4 -4.21 -21.79 -66.88
C GLN A 4 -4.10 -20.34 -66.41
N GLU A 5 -4.56 -19.39 -67.23
CA GLU A 5 -4.59 -17.97 -66.89
C GLU A 5 -5.55 -17.69 -65.73
N LYS A 6 -6.73 -18.33 -65.73
CA LYS A 6 -7.68 -18.29 -64.61
C LYS A 6 -7.09 -18.85 -63.32
N GLU A 7 -6.39 -19.98 -63.38
CA GLU A 7 -5.74 -20.60 -62.21
C GLU A 7 -4.61 -19.71 -61.65
N GLN A 8 -3.80 -19.10 -62.53
CA GLN A 8 -2.77 -18.14 -62.11
C GLN A 8 -3.37 -16.88 -61.46
N LEU A 9 -4.48 -16.36 -62.00
CA LEU A 9 -5.19 -15.23 -61.40
C LEU A 9 -5.78 -15.57 -60.04
N GLN A 10 -6.33 -16.78 -59.87
CA GLN A 10 -6.83 -17.23 -58.58
C GLN A 10 -5.73 -17.36 -57.52
N GLN A 11 -4.57 -17.91 -57.89
CA GLN A 11 -3.41 -17.97 -56.99
C GLN A 11 -2.90 -16.57 -56.60
N LYS A 12 -2.83 -15.63 -57.55
CA LYS A 12 -2.47 -14.24 -57.26
C LYS A 12 -3.46 -13.56 -56.31
N ASN A 13 -4.76 -13.77 -56.52
CA ASN A 13 -5.79 -13.22 -55.63
C ASN A 13 -5.69 -13.79 -54.22
N GLN A 14 -5.48 -15.11 -54.06
CA GLN A 14 -5.25 -15.71 -52.75
C GLN A 14 -3.99 -15.15 -52.07
N GLY A 15 -2.91 -14.94 -52.83
CA GLY A 15 -1.70 -14.31 -52.31
C GLY A 15 -1.92 -12.85 -51.86
N LEU A 16 -2.71 -12.08 -52.61
CA LEU A 16 -3.11 -10.73 -52.24
C LEU A 16 -3.99 -10.71 -50.99
N GLU A 17 -4.94 -11.63 -50.86
CA GLU A 17 -5.78 -11.76 -49.66
C GLU A 17 -4.94 -12.08 -48.42
N GLN A 18 -3.97 -12.98 -48.53
CA GLN A 18 -3.05 -13.31 -47.44
C GLN A 18 -2.19 -12.11 -47.04
N LEU A 19 -1.63 -11.39 -48.02
CA LEU A 19 -0.83 -10.20 -47.77
C LEU A 19 -1.66 -9.08 -47.13
N MET A 20 -2.90 -8.90 -47.55
CA MET A 20 -3.82 -7.94 -46.98
C MET A 20 -4.20 -8.29 -45.54
N ALA A 21 -4.43 -9.58 -45.23
CA ALA A 21 -4.68 -10.05 -43.88
C ALA A 21 -3.46 -9.78 -42.96
N GLN A 22 -2.25 -10.10 -43.43
CA GLN A 22 -1.01 -9.80 -42.70
C GLN A 22 -0.82 -8.30 -42.45
N LEU A 23 -1.14 -7.46 -43.44
CA LEU A 23 -1.07 -6.00 -43.30
C LEU A 23 -2.07 -5.49 -42.24
N ILE A 24 -3.30 -5.99 -42.25
CA ILE A 24 -4.32 -5.63 -41.26
C ILE A 24 -3.88 -6.04 -39.85
N ASP A 25 -3.36 -7.24 -39.67
CA ASP A 25 -2.91 -7.68 -38.35
C ASP A 25 -1.68 -6.90 -37.88
N GLY A 26 -0.76 -6.54 -38.79
CA GLY A 26 0.33 -5.62 -38.50
C GLY A 26 -0.18 -4.24 -38.04
N GLN A 27 -1.19 -3.69 -38.72
CA GLN A 27 -1.82 -2.42 -38.32
C GLN A 27 -2.49 -2.50 -36.94
N LYS A 28 -3.17 -3.61 -36.60
CA LYS A 28 -3.77 -3.81 -35.26
C LYS A 28 -2.71 -3.81 -34.16
N GLN A 29 -1.57 -4.47 -34.40
CA GLN A 29 -0.47 -4.50 -33.45
C GLN A 29 0.09 -3.09 -33.22
N VAL A 30 0.31 -2.32 -34.29
CA VAL A 30 0.75 -0.92 -34.19
C VAL A 30 -0.24 -0.08 -33.39
N ILE A 31 -1.54 -0.18 -33.68
CA ILE A 31 -2.59 0.54 -32.93
C ILE A 31 -2.55 0.16 -31.45
N SER A 32 -2.41 -1.13 -31.12
CA SER A 32 -2.31 -1.59 -29.73
C SER A 32 -1.09 -0.99 -29.02
N SER A 33 0.08 -0.97 -29.65
CA SER A 33 1.29 -0.39 -29.08
C SER A 33 1.17 1.13 -28.90
N VAL A 34 0.52 1.82 -29.84
CA VAL A 34 0.25 3.26 -29.73
C VAL A 34 -0.69 3.56 -28.57
N ASN A 35 -1.77 2.80 -28.41
CA ASN A 35 -2.69 2.95 -27.28
C ASN A 35 -1.98 2.74 -25.94
N GLN A 36 -1.13 1.73 -25.84
CA GLN A 36 -0.32 1.51 -24.63
C GLN A 36 0.62 2.69 -24.34
N CYS A 37 1.17 3.34 -25.37
CA CYS A 37 1.99 4.53 -25.20
C CYS A 37 1.17 5.70 -24.63
N PHE A 38 -0.06 5.92 -25.13
CA PHE A 38 -0.96 6.93 -24.58
C PHE A 38 -1.30 6.67 -23.12
N ASP A 39 -1.63 5.42 -22.77
CA ASP A 39 -1.92 5.03 -21.39
C ASP A 39 -0.72 5.29 -20.46
N ASN A 40 0.50 5.01 -20.93
CA ASN A 40 1.74 5.29 -20.19
C ASN A 40 1.97 6.80 -20.00
N ILE A 41 1.73 7.62 -21.03
CA ILE A 41 1.86 9.08 -20.95
C ILE A 41 0.88 9.63 -19.92
N ASP A 42 -0.37 9.18 -19.92
CA ASP A 42 -1.38 9.66 -18.98
C ASP A 42 -1.08 9.22 -17.54
N THR A 43 -0.59 7.99 -17.36
CA THR A 43 -0.11 7.49 -16.07
C THR A 43 1.07 8.32 -15.55
N ASN A 44 2.07 8.58 -16.39
CA ASN A 44 3.23 9.40 -16.01
C ASN A 44 2.82 10.84 -15.68
N ARG A 45 1.91 11.43 -16.45
CA ARG A 45 1.34 12.76 -16.18
C ARG A 45 0.67 12.79 -14.81
N HIS A 46 -0.09 11.75 -14.47
CA HIS A 46 -0.70 11.62 -13.15
C HIS A 46 0.36 11.63 -12.04
N PHE A 47 1.40 10.80 -12.17
CA PHE A 47 2.47 10.73 -11.16
C PHE A 47 3.25 12.03 -11.01
N VAL A 48 3.56 12.71 -12.11
CA VAL A 48 4.23 14.02 -12.07
C VAL A 48 3.36 15.06 -11.36
N ASN A 49 2.06 15.12 -11.67
CA ASN A 49 1.14 16.03 -11.00
C ASN A 49 1.07 15.73 -9.49
N ARG A 50 0.98 14.45 -9.10
CA ARG A 50 0.98 14.05 -7.68
C ARG A 50 2.28 14.40 -6.97
N ALA A 51 3.43 14.30 -7.64
CA ALA A 51 4.70 14.74 -7.09
C ALA A 51 4.68 16.26 -6.86
N ILE A 52 4.31 17.04 -7.88
CA ILE A 52 4.22 18.52 -7.80
C ILE A 52 3.30 18.95 -6.63
N ASP A 53 2.11 18.35 -6.52
CA ASP A 53 1.15 18.65 -5.45
C ASP A 53 1.71 18.38 -4.04
N ASN A 54 2.62 17.41 -3.93
CA ASN A 54 3.19 16.97 -2.66
C ASN A 54 4.53 17.63 -2.29
N VAL A 55 5.23 18.28 -3.23
CA VAL A 55 6.56 18.92 -2.98
C VAL A 55 6.57 19.77 -1.71
N LYS A 56 5.53 20.59 -1.51
CA LYS A 56 5.40 21.48 -0.33
C LYS A 56 5.26 20.74 1.00
N TYR A 57 4.78 19.49 0.99
CA TYR A 57 4.64 18.67 2.19
C TYR A 57 5.93 17.89 2.49
N GLU A 58 6.72 17.58 1.47
CA GLU A 58 7.94 16.77 1.57
C GLU A 58 9.18 17.59 1.94
N HIS A 59 9.28 18.80 1.40
CA HIS A 59 10.36 19.73 1.67
C HIS A 59 9.86 20.77 2.69
N MET A 60 10.23 20.60 3.95
CA MET A 60 10.01 21.54 5.07
C MET A 60 10.69 22.90 4.82
N GLY A 61 10.18 23.67 3.86
CA GLY A 61 10.75 24.96 3.46
C GLY A 61 9.66 26.01 3.32
N GLU A 62 9.62 26.93 4.29
CA GLU A 62 9.14 28.33 4.25
C GLU A 62 7.74 28.68 3.67
N ILE A 63 7.02 27.74 3.06
CA ILE A 63 5.64 27.91 2.61
C ILE A 63 4.73 27.32 3.69
N ILE A 64 4.73 27.94 4.86
CA ILE A 64 3.82 27.58 5.96
C ILE A 64 2.43 28.11 5.58
N GLY A 65 1.66 27.31 4.87
CA GLY A 65 0.21 27.45 4.81
C GLY A 65 -0.44 26.80 6.04
N GLU A 66 -1.62 27.26 6.44
CA GLU A 66 -2.38 26.72 7.60
C GLU A 66 -2.67 25.19 7.50
N ASP A 67 -2.60 24.64 6.28
CA ASP A 67 -2.88 23.22 5.99
C ASP A 67 -1.68 22.28 6.25
N TYR A 68 -0.48 22.81 6.54
CA TYR A 68 0.70 21.97 6.78
C TYR A 68 0.77 21.49 8.23
N TYR A 69 1.03 20.20 8.42
CA TYR A 69 1.40 19.60 9.70
C TYR A 69 2.23 18.34 9.48
N SER A 70 3.03 17.97 10.48
CA SER A 70 3.83 16.75 10.44
C SER A 70 3.79 16.08 11.82
N PRO A 71 3.11 14.94 11.97
CA PRO A 71 3.19 14.14 13.19
C PRO A 71 4.62 13.66 13.43
N SER A 72 4.97 13.48 14.70
CA SER A 72 6.24 12.86 15.09
C SER A 72 6.06 11.35 15.24
N PHE A 73 7.13 10.59 14.99
CA PHE A 73 7.10 9.13 14.99
C PHE A 73 8.20 8.54 15.87
N TYR A 74 7.85 7.51 16.62
CA TYR A 74 8.83 6.59 17.22
C TYR A 74 9.49 5.77 16.13
N ASN A 75 10.75 5.41 16.35
CA ASN A 75 11.46 4.50 15.46
C ASN A 75 10.95 3.06 15.61
N TYR A 76 11.40 2.19 14.70
CA TYR A 76 10.96 0.81 14.62
C TYR A 76 11.28 0.03 15.92
N SER A 77 12.49 0.18 16.46
CA SER A 77 12.92 -0.53 17.67
C SER A 77 12.18 -0.07 18.92
N GLU A 78 11.87 1.22 19.04
CA GLU A 78 11.07 1.76 20.15
C GLU A 78 9.67 1.15 20.19
N THR A 79 9.07 0.96 19.02
CA THR A 79 7.75 0.32 18.92
C THR A 79 7.81 -1.16 19.34
N ILE A 80 8.83 -1.90 18.88
CA ILE A 80 9.06 -3.30 19.29
C ILE A 80 9.29 -3.38 20.80
N ASP A 81 10.13 -2.50 21.35
CA ASP A 81 10.45 -2.48 22.77
C ASP A 81 9.22 -2.16 23.65
N GLY A 82 8.32 -1.28 23.20
CA GLY A 82 7.05 -1.03 23.88
C GLY A 82 6.18 -2.30 23.99
N ILE A 83 6.19 -3.17 22.98
CA ILE A 83 5.48 -4.46 23.03
C ILE A 83 6.23 -5.47 23.92
N VAL A 84 7.54 -5.59 23.70
CA VAL A 84 8.34 -6.69 24.27
C VAL A 84 8.68 -6.44 25.74
N LYS A 85 9.15 -5.23 26.08
CA LYS A 85 9.64 -4.87 27.41
C LYS A 85 8.53 -4.32 28.30
N GLU A 86 7.61 -3.54 27.74
CA GLU A 86 6.58 -2.84 28.50
C GLU A 86 5.20 -3.53 28.44
N GLY A 87 5.03 -4.52 27.56
CA GLY A 87 3.79 -5.28 27.43
C GLY A 87 2.62 -4.45 26.87
N LYS A 88 2.91 -3.38 26.12
CA LYS A 88 1.89 -2.51 25.52
C LYS A 88 1.23 -3.20 24.32
N SER A 89 -0.06 -2.96 24.16
CA SER A 89 -0.80 -3.31 22.94
C SER A 89 -0.50 -2.28 21.84
N LEU A 90 -0.62 -2.70 20.58
CA LEU A 90 -0.45 -1.83 19.41
C LEU A 90 -1.71 -1.89 18.55
N VAL A 91 -2.29 -0.72 18.25
CA VAL A 91 -3.30 -0.55 17.21
C VAL A 91 -2.72 0.24 16.06
N ARG A 92 -3.11 -0.11 14.83
CA ARG A 92 -2.53 0.41 13.60
C ARG A 92 -3.62 0.97 12.69
N PHE A 93 -3.41 2.18 12.19
CA PHE A 93 -4.28 2.85 11.24
C PHE A 93 -3.52 3.03 9.91
N GLY A 94 -4.03 2.43 8.85
CA GLY A 94 -3.63 2.62 7.47
C GLY A 94 -4.66 3.43 6.68
N ASP A 95 -4.51 3.44 5.35
CA ASP A 95 -5.43 4.13 4.44
C ASP A 95 -6.86 3.57 4.52
N GLY A 96 -7.01 2.25 4.69
CA GLY A 96 -8.31 1.60 4.89
C GLY A 96 -9.06 2.10 6.13
N GLU A 97 -8.39 2.20 7.28
CA GLU A 97 -9.03 2.66 8.51
C GLU A 97 -9.42 4.14 8.44
N PHE A 98 -8.58 5.00 7.86
CA PHE A 98 -8.92 6.41 7.64
C PHE A 98 -10.12 6.58 6.69
N ASP A 99 -10.20 5.79 5.62
CA ASP A 99 -11.35 5.81 4.70
C ASP A 99 -12.64 5.35 5.42
N LEU A 100 -12.59 4.31 6.25
CA LEU A 100 -13.73 3.87 7.05
C LEU A 100 -14.20 4.95 8.03
N MET A 101 -13.27 5.59 8.75
CA MET A 101 -13.55 6.71 9.64
C MET A 101 -14.17 7.90 8.91
N ALA A 102 -13.89 8.06 7.63
CA ALA A 102 -14.44 9.12 6.79
C ALA A 102 -15.74 8.73 6.07
N GLY A 103 -16.34 7.58 6.40
CA GLY A 103 -17.61 7.16 5.82
C GLY A 103 -17.49 6.38 4.51
N ARG A 104 -16.28 5.93 4.13
CA ARG A 104 -16.00 5.32 2.82
C ARG A 104 -15.62 3.85 2.94
N SER A 105 -15.95 3.08 1.90
CA SER A 105 -15.49 1.69 1.74
C SER A 105 -14.41 1.64 0.67
N ARG A 106 -13.14 1.58 1.09
CA ARG A 106 -12.00 1.49 0.16
C ARG A 106 -11.74 0.06 -0.31
N HIS A 107 -11.68 -0.87 0.64
CA HIS A 107 -11.27 -2.24 0.39
C HIS A 107 -12.48 -3.16 0.29
N LYS A 108 -12.37 -4.19 -0.55
CA LYS A 108 -13.40 -5.24 -0.69
C LYS A 108 -13.53 -6.11 0.58
N PHE A 109 -12.55 -6.04 1.48
CA PHE A 109 -12.48 -6.88 2.67
C PHE A 109 -13.26 -6.32 3.86
N GLN A 110 -13.62 -5.03 3.88
CA GLN A 110 -14.42 -4.44 4.95
C GLN A 110 -15.37 -3.40 4.37
N ARG A 111 -16.67 -3.61 4.55
CA ARG A 111 -17.69 -2.62 4.20
C ARG A 111 -17.77 -1.57 5.29
N TYR A 112 -18.19 -0.37 4.90
CA TYR A 112 -18.53 0.68 5.83
C TYR A 112 -19.61 0.19 6.79
N ASP A 113 -19.36 0.42 8.07
CA ASP A 113 -20.28 0.24 9.17
C ASP A 113 -20.11 1.43 10.12
N GLU A 114 -21.22 2.04 10.50
CA GLU A 114 -21.22 3.28 11.28
C GLU A 114 -20.66 3.06 12.70
N ILE A 115 -20.92 1.89 13.30
CA ILE A 115 -20.42 1.55 14.63
C ILE A 115 -18.90 1.38 14.58
N LEU A 116 -18.40 0.62 13.60
CA LEU A 116 -16.97 0.45 13.38
C LEU A 116 -16.28 1.80 13.12
N SER A 117 -16.86 2.64 12.25
CA SER A 117 -16.33 3.98 11.96
C SER A 117 -16.17 4.82 13.22
N ARG A 118 -17.21 4.89 14.07
CA ARG A 118 -17.14 5.63 15.35
C ARG A 118 -16.09 5.03 16.29
N ARG A 119 -16.02 3.71 16.39
CA ARG A 119 -15.01 3.04 17.23
C ARG A 119 -13.59 3.33 16.77
N LEU A 120 -13.33 3.37 15.46
CA LEU A 120 -12.02 3.75 14.91
C LEU A 120 -11.65 5.21 15.26
N GLN A 121 -12.61 6.14 15.12
CA GLN A 121 -12.44 7.55 15.52
C GLN A 121 -12.13 7.70 17.01
N GLU A 122 -12.79 6.92 17.87
CA GLU A 122 -12.52 6.91 19.31
C GLU A 122 -11.12 6.36 19.62
N ILE A 123 -10.73 5.25 18.98
CA ILE A 123 -9.45 4.56 19.28
C ILE A 123 -8.24 5.38 18.83
N ILE A 124 -8.29 6.05 17.67
CA ILE A 124 -7.15 6.84 17.19
C ILE A 124 -6.84 8.03 18.11
N GLN A 125 -7.85 8.57 18.79
CA GLN A 125 -7.75 9.68 19.74
C GLN A 125 -7.51 9.21 21.18
N LEU A 126 -7.59 7.90 21.44
CA LEU A 126 -7.45 7.36 22.79
C LEU A 126 -6.04 7.57 23.33
N GLN A 127 -5.96 8.13 24.54
CA GLN A 127 -4.74 8.25 25.34
C GLN A 127 -4.79 7.23 26.48
N GLU A 128 -4.20 6.06 26.26
CA GLU A 128 -4.17 4.97 27.23
C GLU A 128 -2.73 4.48 27.39
N ALA A 129 -2.23 4.40 28.63
CA ALA A 129 -0.82 4.13 28.91
C ALA A 129 -0.34 2.78 28.35
N ARG A 130 -1.24 1.80 28.25
CA ARG A 130 -0.94 0.46 27.73
C ARG A 130 -1.29 0.26 26.25
N LEU A 131 -1.72 1.31 25.53
CA LEU A 131 -2.06 1.24 24.11
C LEU A 131 -1.22 2.23 23.29
N MET A 132 -0.40 1.67 22.40
CA MET A 132 0.32 2.40 21.38
C MET A 132 -0.57 2.55 20.14
N VAL A 133 -0.69 3.77 19.63
CA VAL A 133 -1.41 4.06 18.38
C VAL A 133 -0.38 4.32 17.29
N ALA A 134 -0.50 3.57 16.20
CA ALA A 134 0.33 3.72 15.02
C ALA A 134 -0.46 4.27 13.84
N VAL A 135 0.17 5.17 13.09
CA VAL A 135 -0.35 5.70 11.82
C VAL A 135 0.73 5.55 10.75
N ALA A 136 0.35 5.58 9.47
CA ALA A 136 1.33 5.52 8.40
C ALA A 136 2.22 6.77 8.40
N ASP A 137 3.54 6.59 8.43
CA ASP A 137 4.54 7.67 8.41
C ASP A 137 4.71 8.23 6.99
N ASN A 138 3.65 8.85 6.50
CA ASN A 138 3.51 9.38 5.14
C ASN A 138 3.65 10.91 5.10
N TYR A 139 4.26 11.50 6.13
CA TYR A 139 4.34 12.94 6.36
C TYR A 139 5.79 13.42 6.31
N GLY A 140 5.98 14.67 5.90
CA GLY A 140 7.32 15.22 5.72
C GLY A 140 8.08 14.50 4.62
N SER A 141 9.40 14.39 4.79
CA SER A 141 10.29 13.75 3.82
C SER A 141 9.96 12.27 3.62
N LEU A 142 9.89 11.87 2.35
CA LEU A 142 9.65 10.48 1.92
C LEU A 142 10.94 9.74 1.53
N GLU A 143 12.12 10.28 1.83
CA GLU A 143 13.41 9.68 1.42
C GLU A 143 13.67 8.28 1.98
N LYS A 144 12.98 7.91 3.07
CA LYS A 144 13.02 6.55 3.62
C LYS A 144 12.34 5.51 2.73
N TYR A 145 11.56 5.93 1.75
CA TYR A 145 10.80 5.06 0.84
C TYR A 145 11.44 5.01 -0.54
N ASN A 146 11.27 3.88 -1.24
CA ASN A 146 11.67 3.77 -2.65
C ASN A 146 10.69 4.54 -3.55
N GLU A 147 10.98 4.62 -4.85
CA GLU A 147 10.16 5.43 -5.77
C GLU A 147 8.70 4.95 -5.88
N ASP A 148 8.45 3.63 -5.91
CA ASP A 148 7.10 3.08 -5.90
C ASP A 148 6.34 3.46 -4.60
N GLY A 149 7.03 3.38 -3.46
CA GLY A 149 6.52 3.81 -2.17
C GLY A 149 6.19 5.30 -2.14
N LYS A 150 7.10 6.16 -2.63
CA LYS A 150 6.88 7.61 -2.78
C LYS A 150 5.66 7.88 -3.66
N GLN A 151 5.55 7.24 -4.83
CA GLN A 151 4.42 7.40 -5.74
C GLN A 151 3.09 6.97 -5.11
N GLY A 152 3.06 5.82 -4.45
CA GLY A 152 1.86 5.33 -3.75
C GLY A 152 1.41 6.28 -2.63
N ILE A 153 2.36 6.77 -1.83
CA ILE A 153 2.10 7.74 -0.77
C ILE A 153 1.58 9.06 -1.33
N ARG A 154 2.23 9.63 -2.36
CA ARG A 154 1.81 10.89 -3.00
C ARG A 154 0.42 10.80 -3.63
N SER A 155 0.11 9.64 -4.22
CA SER A 155 -1.19 9.39 -4.84
C SER A 155 -2.32 9.30 -3.81
N TYR A 156 -2.02 8.77 -2.61
CA TYR A 156 -2.97 8.69 -1.51
C TYR A 156 -3.10 10.01 -0.73
N MET A 157 -1.98 10.64 -0.36
CA MET A 157 -1.93 11.81 0.52
C MET A 157 -2.24 13.14 -0.19
N THR A 158 -3.43 13.23 -0.81
CA THR A 158 -3.92 14.48 -1.41
C THR A 158 -4.16 15.55 -0.33
N LYS A 159 -4.40 16.80 -0.75
CA LYS A 159 -4.74 17.89 0.17
C LYS A 159 -5.95 17.52 1.03
N GLU A 160 -6.99 16.95 0.43
CA GLU A 160 -8.24 16.57 1.11
C GLU A 160 -7.98 15.48 2.15
N VAL A 161 -7.24 14.42 1.79
CA VAL A 161 -6.88 13.33 2.70
C VAL A 161 -6.04 13.84 3.88
N ARG A 162 -5.09 14.75 3.63
CA ARG A 162 -4.32 15.41 4.71
C ARG A 162 -5.24 16.19 5.65
N MET A 163 -6.19 16.96 5.11
CA MET A 163 -7.14 17.70 5.94
C MET A 163 -8.07 16.78 6.74
N GLU A 164 -8.44 15.62 6.20
CA GLU A 164 -9.21 14.61 6.93
C GLU A 164 -8.39 13.97 8.05
N HIS A 165 -7.16 13.56 7.76
CA HIS A 165 -6.24 13.01 8.77
C HIS A 165 -6.04 14.02 9.92
N ARG A 166 -5.88 15.32 9.61
CA ARG A 166 -5.70 16.38 10.62
C ARG A 166 -6.83 16.47 11.64
N LYS A 167 -8.07 16.07 11.29
CA LYS A 167 -9.21 16.08 12.22
C LYS A 167 -9.05 15.07 13.36
N TRP A 168 -8.31 14.00 13.12
CA TRP A 168 -8.22 12.85 14.01
C TRP A 168 -6.86 12.73 14.71
N LEU A 169 -5.83 13.39 14.17
CA LEU A 169 -4.48 13.35 14.72
C LEU A 169 -4.25 14.45 15.74
N ASP A 170 -3.69 14.07 16.88
CA ASP A 170 -3.15 14.97 17.89
C ASP A 170 -1.70 15.32 17.52
N LEU A 171 -1.45 16.59 17.17
CA LEU A 171 -0.13 17.04 16.73
C LEU A 171 0.90 17.11 17.87
N ASN A 172 0.47 17.03 19.13
CA ASN A 172 1.37 16.96 20.28
C ASN A 172 1.74 15.50 20.65
N ARG A 173 1.15 14.52 19.95
CA ARG A 173 1.41 13.10 20.18
C ARG A 173 2.51 12.59 19.24
N THR A 174 3.45 11.84 19.80
CA THR A 174 4.32 10.97 19.01
C THR A 174 3.60 9.66 18.71
N TYR A 175 3.46 9.33 17.43
CA TYR A 175 2.80 8.11 16.95
C TYR A 175 3.81 6.99 16.71
N HIS A 176 3.32 5.75 16.69
CA HIS A 176 4.10 4.63 16.15
C HIS A 176 3.87 4.50 14.64
N ASN A 177 4.72 3.74 13.94
CA ASN A 177 4.60 3.57 12.49
C ASN A 177 3.79 2.32 12.13
N THR A 178 2.71 2.48 11.37
CA THR A 178 1.85 1.38 10.91
C THR A 178 2.62 0.36 10.06
N TYR A 179 3.68 0.80 9.38
CA TYR A 179 4.53 -0.03 8.52
C TYR A 179 5.48 -0.95 9.28
N ILE A 180 5.34 -1.07 10.62
CA ILE A 180 5.98 -2.15 11.38
C ILE A 180 5.61 -3.54 10.87
N THR A 181 4.45 -3.68 10.24
CA THR A 181 3.99 -4.92 9.58
C THR A 181 4.33 -5.00 8.08
N ARG A 182 5.02 -3.98 7.54
CA ARG A 182 5.43 -3.89 6.13
C ARG A 182 6.95 -3.60 6.02
N PRO A 183 7.84 -4.37 6.66
CA PRO A 183 9.24 -4.00 6.89
C PRO A 183 10.16 -4.08 5.64
N TYR A 184 9.62 -4.29 4.44
CA TYR A 184 10.40 -4.56 3.23
C TYR A 184 10.04 -3.64 2.06
N ALA A 185 8.96 -3.95 1.34
CA ALA A 185 8.75 -3.52 -0.04
C ALA A 185 8.66 -2.00 -0.26
N LEU A 186 8.26 -1.24 0.76
CA LEU A 186 8.08 0.22 0.66
C LEU A 186 9.39 1.01 0.83
N PHE A 187 10.39 0.43 1.49
CA PHE A 187 11.56 1.19 1.95
C PHE A 187 12.62 1.31 0.85
N ALA A 188 13.35 2.43 0.86
CA ALA A 188 14.45 2.69 -0.08
C ALA A 188 15.61 1.71 0.06
N ASP A 189 15.78 1.14 1.25
CA ASP A 189 16.77 0.13 1.58
C ASP A 189 16.26 -1.31 1.33
N ASN A 190 15.18 -1.47 0.56
CA ASN A 190 14.80 -2.78 0.07
C ASN A 190 15.96 -3.40 -0.73
N HIS A 191 16.01 -4.73 -0.77
CA HIS A 191 17.16 -5.49 -1.34
C HIS A 191 18.51 -5.29 -0.61
N THR A 192 18.53 -4.65 0.56
CA THR A 192 19.70 -4.64 1.47
C THR A 192 19.51 -5.62 2.65
N GLN A 193 20.40 -5.57 3.64
CA GLN A 193 20.28 -6.33 4.89
C GLN A 193 19.36 -5.66 5.93
N ALA A 194 18.99 -4.38 5.76
CA ALA A 194 18.17 -3.67 6.73
C ALA A 194 16.78 -4.30 6.95
N PRO A 195 16.08 -4.82 5.92
CA PRO A 195 14.83 -5.54 6.14
C PRO A 195 14.98 -6.82 6.97
N LEU A 196 16.09 -7.55 6.82
CA LEU A 196 16.35 -8.75 7.62
C LEU A 196 16.41 -8.40 9.11
N GLU A 197 17.07 -7.29 9.46
CA GLU A 197 17.09 -6.81 10.83
C GLU A 197 15.69 -6.38 11.31
N ARG A 198 14.90 -5.71 10.47
CA ARG A 198 13.49 -5.37 10.82
C ARG A 198 12.63 -6.61 11.07
N PHE A 199 12.81 -7.69 10.29
CA PHE A 199 12.14 -8.97 10.54
C PHE A 199 12.60 -9.62 11.85
N ARG A 200 13.90 -9.66 12.14
CA ARG A 200 14.42 -10.16 13.42
C ARG A 200 13.86 -9.39 14.61
N GLN A 201 13.80 -8.07 14.50
CA GLN A 201 13.19 -7.21 15.52
C GLN A 201 11.70 -7.54 15.70
N LEU A 202 10.97 -7.75 14.60
CA LEU A 202 9.56 -8.14 14.65
C LEU A 202 9.35 -9.50 15.34
N GLN A 203 10.22 -10.47 15.05
CA GLN A 203 10.19 -11.81 15.65
C GLN A 203 10.35 -11.82 17.17
N ARG A 204 11.01 -10.80 17.75
CA ARG A 204 11.10 -10.62 19.21
C ARG A 204 9.73 -10.52 19.89
N ILE A 205 8.68 -10.11 19.18
CA ILE A 205 7.32 -9.97 19.74
C ILE A 205 6.78 -11.33 20.22
N TRP A 206 7.08 -12.42 19.52
CA TRP A 206 6.52 -13.74 19.80
C TRP A 206 7.56 -14.78 20.24
N GLU A 207 8.83 -14.41 20.34
CA GLU A 207 9.93 -15.23 20.87
C GLU A 207 9.55 -15.91 22.20
N GLY A 208 9.50 -17.25 22.19
CA GLY A 208 9.17 -18.07 23.35
C GLY A 208 7.74 -17.90 23.90
N ARG A 209 6.84 -17.21 23.18
CA ARG A 209 5.48 -16.93 23.66
C ARG A 209 4.47 -17.97 23.18
N LYS A 210 3.41 -18.16 23.98
CA LYS A 210 2.20 -18.86 23.53
C LYS A 210 1.31 -17.85 22.83
N VAL A 211 1.11 -18.01 21.52
CA VAL A 211 0.45 -17.04 20.65
C VAL A 211 -0.92 -17.54 20.24
N ILE A 212 -1.91 -16.64 20.28
CA ILE A 212 -3.22 -16.86 19.67
C ILE A 212 -3.36 -15.85 18.54
N PHE A 213 -3.52 -16.35 17.31
CA PHE A 213 -3.90 -15.52 16.17
C PHE A 213 -5.41 -15.44 16.07
N VAL A 214 -5.91 -14.24 15.79
CA VAL A 214 -7.28 -13.99 15.37
C VAL A 214 -7.17 -13.39 13.98
N GLU A 215 -7.54 -14.16 12.96
CA GLU A 215 -7.30 -13.80 11.55
C GLU A 215 -8.44 -14.29 10.65
N GLY A 216 -8.55 -13.73 9.44
CA GLY A 216 -9.49 -14.23 8.45
C GLY A 216 -9.07 -15.60 7.93
N ASN A 217 -10.04 -16.44 7.57
CA ASN A 217 -9.83 -17.82 7.11
C ASN A 217 -9.00 -17.99 5.80
N GLN A 218 -8.62 -16.88 5.16
CA GLN A 218 -7.72 -16.84 4.00
C GLN A 218 -6.39 -16.14 4.28
N SER A 219 -6.19 -15.57 5.47
CA SER A 219 -4.95 -14.89 5.86
C SER A 219 -3.78 -15.85 5.98
N ARG A 220 -3.99 -17.00 6.65
CA ARG A 220 -3.01 -18.09 6.80
C ARG A 220 -1.63 -17.57 7.24
N LEU A 221 -1.58 -16.65 8.20
CA LEU A 221 -0.34 -15.99 8.62
C LEU A 221 0.70 -17.02 9.07
N GLY A 222 1.86 -17.03 8.42
CA GLY A 222 2.95 -17.93 8.77
C GLY A 222 2.85 -19.35 8.20
N VAL A 223 1.83 -19.66 7.40
CA VAL A 223 1.76 -20.97 6.74
C VAL A 223 2.83 -21.02 5.63
N GLU A 224 3.57 -22.13 5.58
CA GLU A 224 4.64 -22.38 4.58
C GLU A 224 5.83 -21.39 4.64
N ASN A 225 6.07 -20.78 5.81
CA ASN A 225 7.28 -19.97 6.09
C ASN A 225 7.68 -20.06 7.58
N ASP A 226 8.85 -19.51 7.91
CA ASP A 226 9.51 -19.59 9.23
C ASP A 226 9.28 -18.35 10.11
N LEU A 227 8.37 -17.44 9.74
CA LEU A 227 8.20 -16.15 10.42
C LEU A 227 7.90 -16.31 11.93
N PHE A 228 7.21 -17.37 12.33
CA PHE A 228 6.77 -17.60 13.71
C PHE A 228 7.38 -18.85 14.37
N ASP A 229 8.45 -19.43 13.80
CA ASP A 229 9.06 -20.67 14.31
C ASP A 229 9.64 -20.53 15.72
N ASN A 230 9.96 -19.31 16.13
CA ASN A 230 10.45 -18.98 17.47
C ASN A 230 9.34 -18.81 18.52
N ALA A 231 8.06 -18.99 18.17
CA ALA A 231 6.96 -19.02 19.13
C ALA A 231 6.91 -20.37 19.88
N ALA A 232 6.58 -20.36 21.17
CA ALA A 232 6.49 -21.59 21.97
C ALA A 232 5.27 -22.46 21.59
N SER A 233 4.18 -21.84 21.16
CA SER A 233 3.02 -22.53 20.58
C SER A 233 2.12 -21.53 19.87
N ILE A 234 1.38 -21.98 18.86
CA ILE A 234 0.43 -21.17 18.10
C ILE A 234 -0.95 -21.82 18.14
N ARG A 235 -1.98 -21.03 18.45
CA ARG A 235 -3.40 -21.37 18.23
C ARG A 235 -4.04 -20.31 17.35
N ARG A 236 -5.13 -20.67 16.66
CA ARG A 236 -5.82 -19.78 15.72
C ARG A 236 -7.32 -19.75 15.99
N ILE A 237 -7.89 -18.56 15.93
CA ILE A 237 -9.32 -18.29 15.87
C ILE A 237 -9.59 -17.74 14.47
N GLU A 238 -10.24 -18.56 13.64
CA GLU A 238 -10.54 -18.25 12.24
C GLU A 238 -11.83 -17.42 12.17
N ALA A 239 -11.70 -16.18 11.71
CA ALA A 239 -12.79 -15.27 11.42
C ALA A 239 -13.13 -15.28 9.91
N PRO A 240 -14.25 -14.66 9.48
CA PRO A 240 -14.51 -14.45 8.07
C PRO A 240 -13.36 -13.69 7.38
N ALA A 241 -13.01 -14.05 6.13
CA ALA A 241 -12.00 -13.32 5.36
C ALA A 241 -12.42 -11.88 4.98
N THR A 242 -13.71 -11.56 5.10
CA THR A 242 -14.27 -10.25 4.78
C THR A 242 -15.39 -9.88 5.74
N SER A 243 -15.50 -8.61 6.12
CA SER A 243 -16.57 -8.08 6.98
C SER A 243 -16.67 -8.83 8.31
N SER A 244 -15.50 -9.03 8.93
CA SER A 244 -15.30 -9.66 10.24
C SER A 244 -15.66 -8.74 11.40
#